data_AF-A0A1E3I3H1-F1
#
_entry.id   AF-A0A1E3I3H1-F1
#
_cell.length_a   1.000
_cell.length_b   1.000
_cell.length_c   1.000
_cell.angle_alpha   90.00
_cell.angle_beta   90.00
_cell.angle_gamma   90.00
#
_symmetry.space_group_name_H-M   'P 1'
#
loop_
_entity.id
_entity.type
_entity.pdbx_description
1 polymer ?
#
loop_
_entity_poly.entity_id
_entity_poly.type
_entity_poly.pdbx_seq_one_letter_code
_entity_poly.pdbx_strand_id
1 'polypeptide(L)'
;MYFPAAAASLFSLLLLPTTLGMAIDPHNVHARDLEGRAELTVQPQCNGGSLSAHDCNVALLSLGGGIQGAIQFLRVDATTNSSSSNGCTMTVTAVDGGTAIDISKGRLEQAQKAAIDMCGQQAWTVTATGGSTGGNLKIEQSADAGSNTTVAAAVSGCSS
;
A
#
# COMPACT_ATOMS: atom_id res chain seq x y z
N MET A 1 -19.84 -2.27 80.74
CA MET A 1 -21.08 -2.14 79.94
C MET A 1 -21.52 -0.69 80.00
N TYR A 2 -21.89 -0.11 78.86
CA TYR A 2 -22.64 1.14 78.69
C TYR A 2 -21.94 2.49 78.98
N PHE A 3 -21.61 3.23 77.92
CA PHE A 3 -21.65 4.70 77.91
C PHE A 3 -22.63 5.12 76.78
N PRO A 4 -23.55 6.08 77.05
CA PRO A 4 -24.66 6.42 76.15
C PRO A 4 -24.32 7.55 75.15
N ALA A 5 -25.29 7.79 74.28
CA ALA A 5 -25.22 8.45 73.00
C ALA A 5 -25.47 9.98 72.99
N ALA A 6 -25.03 10.59 71.87
CA ALA A 6 -25.70 11.61 71.03
C ALA A 6 -25.77 13.10 71.46
N ALA A 7 -25.15 13.95 70.62
CA ALA A 7 -25.73 15.18 70.05
C ALA A 7 -24.87 15.57 68.83
N ALA A 8 -25.27 15.25 67.59
CA ALA A 8 -26.19 16.01 66.74
C ALA A 8 -25.65 17.41 66.37
N SER A 9 -24.89 17.50 65.28
CA SER A 9 -24.74 18.76 64.53
C SER A 9 -25.19 18.52 63.09
N LEU A 10 -26.22 19.27 62.72
CA LEU A 10 -26.85 19.31 61.42
C LEU A 10 -25.86 19.79 60.34
N PHE A 11 -25.70 19.02 59.27
CA PHE A 11 -25.33 19.62 57.99
C PHE A 11 -26.07 18.91 56.85
N SER A 12 -26.98 19.69 56.28
CA SER A 12 -27.67 19.60 55.00
C SER A 12 -27.37 18.38 54.10
N LEU A 13 -28.41 17.57 53.88
CA LEU A 13 -28.67 16.98 52.57
C LEU A 13 -28.69 18.11 51.52
N LEU A 14 -28.03 17.92 50.38
CA LEU A 14 -28.57 18.20 49.04
C LEU A 14 -27.61 17.63 47.98
N LEU A 15 -28.11 16.58 47.30
CA LEU A 15 -27.87 16.15 45.91
C LEU A 15 -26.45 15.80 45.44
N LEU A 16 -26.22 14.50 45.25
CA LEU A 16 -25.46 14.01 44.09
C LEU A 16 -26.35 14.08 42.83
N PRO A 17 -25.76 14.34 41.65
CA PRO A 17 -25.57 13.19 40.77
C PRO A 17 -24.16 13.12 40.17
N THR A 18 -23.61 11.91 40.25
CA THR A 18 -22.89 11.21 39.17
C THR A 18 -22.43 12.04 37.97
N THR A 19 -21.12 12.14 37.79
CA THR A 19 -20.49 11.70 36.54
C THR A 19 -19.08 11.19 36.86
N LEU A 20 -18.85 9.88 36.68
CA LEU A 20 -17.53 9.38 36.33
C LEU A 20 -17.24 9.92 34.93
N GLY A 21 -16.66 11.11 34.85
CA GLY A 21 -16.01 11.58 33.63
C GLY A 21 -14.67 10.88 33.53
N MET A 22 -14.65 9.70 32.89
CA MET A 22 -13.42 9.15 32.36
C MET A 22 -12.90 10.16 31.32
N ALA A 23 -11.85 10.91 31.65
CA ALA A 23 -11.03 11.54 30.61
C ALA A 23 -10.16 10.44 29.98
N ILE A 24 -10.80 9.58 29.19
CA ILE A 24 -10.09 8.88 28.12
C ILE A 24 -9.85 9.97 27.09
N ASP A 25 -8.62 10.45 27.04
CA ASP A 25 -8.15 11.30 25.95
C ASP A 25 -8.41 10.56 24.62
N PRO A 26 -9.33 11.02 23.75
CA PRO A 26 -9.59 10.32 22.48
C PRO A 26 -8.59 10.73 21.40
N HIS A 27 -7.51 11.41 21.75
CA HIS A 27 -6.49 11.87 20.80
C HIS A 27 -5.14 11.18 21.01
N ASN A 28 -5.14 9.88 21.26
CA ASN A 28 -4.01 9.05 20.81
C ASN A 28 -4.43 7.64 20.40
N VAL A 29 -5.57 7.55 19.73
CA VAL A 29 -5.74 6.53 18.71
C VAL A 29 -5.03 7.11 17.49
N HIS A 30 -3.73 6.79 17.31
CA HIS A 30 -3.22 6.68 15.96
C HIS A 30 -4.18 5.75 15.25
N ALA A 31 -4.99 6.37 14.39
CA ALA A 31 -6.11 5.74 13.73
C ALA A 31 -5.62 4.47 13.06
N ARG A 32 -6.05 3.32 13.59
CA ARG A 32 -6.17 2.02 12.91
C ARG A 32 -5.30 1.93 11.66
N ASP A 33 -3.99 1.83 11.84
CA ASP A 33 -3.17 1.49 10.70
C ASP A 33 -3.42 0.01 10.43
N LEU A 34 -3.98 -0.26 9.26
CA LEU A 34 -4.32 -1.61 8.84
C LEU A 34 -3.01 -2.36 8.70
N GLU A 35 -2.65 -3.16 9.72
CA GLU A 35 -1.65 -4.23 9.64
C GLU A 35 -1.94 -5.05 8.37
N GLY A 36 -1.26 -4.71 7.26
CA GLY A 36 -1.60 -5.23 5.95
C GLY A 36 -1.52 -4.24 4.79
N ARG A 37 -0.87 -3.08 4.92
CA ARG A 37 -0.32 -2.37 3.76
C ARG A 37 1.19 -2.60 3.73
N ALA A 38 1.77 -2.69 2.53
CA ALA A 38 3.21 -2.58 2.40
C ALA A 38 3.58 -1.22 2.98
N GLU A 39 4.37 -1.21 4.05
CA GLU A 39 4.85 0.06 4.57
C GLU A 39 5.68 0.72 3.47
N LEU A 40 5.36 1.98 3.19
CA LEU A 40 5.97 2.72 2.10
C LEU A 40 7.00 3.68 2.69
N THR A 41 8.25 3.56 2.26
CA THR A 41 9.27 4.56 2.59
C THR A 41 9.17 5.79 1.68
N VAL A 42 8.64 5.60 0.47
CA VAL A 42 8.33 6.68 -0.48
C VAL A 42 6.92 6.49 -1.01
N GLN A 43 6.08 7.51 -0.80
CA GLN A 43 4.69 7.52 -1.28
C GLN A 43 4.61 7.50 -2.81
N PRO A 44 3.52 6.97 -3.39
CA PRO A 44 3.36 6.90 -4.83
C PRO A 44 3.53 8.26 -5.51
N GLN A 45 4.38 8.31 -6.54
CA GLN A 45 4.53 9.46 -7.43
C GLN A 45 3.83 9.13 -8.74
N CYS A 46 2.90 9.98 -9.18
CA CYS A 46 2.11 9.76 -10.37
C CYS A 46 2.78 10.43 -11.59
N ASN A 47 3.04 9.65 -12.63
CA ASN A 47 3.82 10.06 -13.80
C ASN A 47 2.93 10.32 -15.05
N GLY A 48 1.60 10.26 -14.91
CA GLY A 48 0.64 10.53 -15.98
C GLY A 48 0.36 9.34 -16.90
N GLY A 49 -0.37 9.60 -18.00
CA GLY A 49 -0.82 8.59 -18.95
C GLY A 49 -2.06 7.81 -18.50
N SER A 50 -2.41 6.76 -19.25
CA SER A 50 -3.52 5.86 -18.94
C SER A 50 -3.13 4.44 -19.35
N LEU A 51 -3.05 3.54 -18.38
CA LEU A 51 -2.61 2.16 -18.53
C LEU A 51 -3.76 1.20 -18.18
N SER A 52 -3.84 0.10 -18.92
CA SER A 52 -4.80 -0.96 -18.65
C SER A 52 -4.46 -1.66 -17.34
N ALA A 53 -5.37 -1.60 -16.36
CA ALA A 53 -5.18 -2.26 -15.07
C ALA A 53 -5.02 -3.79 -15.22
N HIS A 54 -5.69 -4.39 -16.21
CA HIS A 54 -5.54 -5.81 -16.52
C HIS A 54 -4.11 -6.13 -16.95
N ASP A 55 -3.59 -5.38 -17.93
CA ASP A 55 -2.27 -5.63 -18.50
C ASP A 55 -1.16 -5.34 -17.48
N CYS A 56 -1.31 -4.29 -16.67
CA CYS A 56 -0.38 -4.02 -15.57
C CYS A 56 -0.38 -5.12 -14.50
N ASN A 57 -1.54 -5.70 -14.18
CA ASN A 57 -1.61 -6.81 -13.25
C ASN A 57 -0.96 -8.09 -13.85
N VAL A 58 -1.17 -8.36 -15.14
CA VAL A 58 -0.50 -9.47 -15.83
C VAL A 58 1.02 -9.26 -15.85
N ALA A 59 1.48 -8.04 -16.16
CA ALA A 59 2.89 -7.68 -16.09
C ALA A 59 3.45 -7.93 -14.68
N LEU A 60 2.80 -7.42 -13.62
CA LEU A 60 3.20 -7.64 -12.24
C LEU A 60 3.36 -9.13 -11.91
N LEU A 61 2.36 -9.94 -12.24
CA LEU A 61 2.36 -11.38 -11.97
C LEU A 61 3.37 -12.16 -12.81
N SER A 62 3.94 -11.56 -13.86
CA SER A 62 4.95 -12.16 -14.74
C SER A 62 6.40 -11.88 -14.28
N LEU A 63 6.61 -11.03 -13.29
CA LEU A 63 7.94 -10.77 -12.72
C LEU A 63 8.60 -12.09 -12.26
N GLY A 64 9.91 -12.18 -12.39
CA GLY A 64 10.69 -13.36 -11.97
C GLY A 64 10.33 -14.67 -12.68
N GLY A 65 9.66 -14.61 -13.84
CA GLY A 65 9.18 -15.81 -14.56
C GLY A 65 7.80 -16.31 -14.10
N GLY A 66 7.11 -15.56 -13.23
CA GLY A 66 5.75 -15.83 -12.81
C GLY A 66 5.59 -15.98 -11.29
N ILE A 67 4.69 -15.20 -10.69
CA ILE A 67 4.37 -15.19 -9.25
C ILE A 67 2.90 -15.64 -9.08
N GLN A 68 2.61 -16.95 -9.12
CA GLN A 68 1.22 -17.48 -9.17
C GLN A 68 0.80 -18.29 -7.94
N GLY A 69 -0.22 -17.86 -7.17
CA GLY A 69 -0.72 -18.56 -5.97
C GLY A 69 -0.74 -17.68 -4.71
N ALA A 70 -1.17 -18.22 -3.56
CA ALA A 70 -1.43 -17.44 -2.36
C ALA A 70 -0.18 -17.06 -1.53
N ILE A 71 0.89 -17.86 -1.58
CA ILE A 71 2.13 -17.64 -0.82
C ILE A 71 3.30 -17.81 -1.79
N GLN A 72 3.56 -16.76 -2.56
CA GLN A 72 4.58 -16.73 -3.60
C GLN A 72 5.53 -15.57 -3.33
N PHE A 73 6.80 -15.75 -3.69
CA PHE A 73 7.85 -14.74 -3.54
C PHE A 73 8.47 -14.45 -4.89
N LEU A 74 8.74 -13.18 -5.15
CA LEU A 74 9.68 -12.77 -6.18
C LEU A 74 11.07 -12.84 -5.58
N ARG A 75 11.84 -13.87 -5.96
CA ARG A 75 13.24 -14.02 -5.58
C ARG A 75 14.10 -14.00 -6.82
N VAL A 76 14.90 -12.95 -6.96
CA VAL A 76 15.80 -12.77 -8.09
C VAL A 76 17.16 -12.37 -7.55
N ASP A 77 18.20 -13.13 -7.91
CA ASP A 77 19.59 -12.81 -7.60
C ASP A 77 20.11 -11.71 -8.54
N ALA A 78 19.42 -10.57 -8.53
CA ALA A 78 19.73 -9.36 -9.28
C ALA A 78 19.09 -8.17 -8.59
N THR A 79 19.65 -6.98 -8.80
CA THR A 79 19.12 -5.73 -8.24
C THR A 79 17.93 -5.19 -9.01
N THR A 80 17.62 -5.69 -10.20
CA THR A 80 16.48 -5.24 -11.01
C THR A 80 15.82 -6.41 -11.72
N ASN A 81 14.48 -6.39 -11.79
CA ASN A 81 13.69 -7.30 -12.60
C ASN A 81 12.53 -6.53 -13.25
N SER A 82 12.19 -6.88 -14.47
CA SER A 82 11.11 -6.25 -15.22
C SER A 82 10.30 -7.26 -16.02
N SER A 83 9.04 -6.94 -16.24
CA SER A 83 8.12 -7.70 -17.08
C SER A 83 7.15 -6.73 -17.76
N SER A 84 6.71 -7.10 -18.96
CA SER A 84 5.76 -6.31 -19.74
C SER A 84 4.57 -7.16 -20.19
N SER A 85 3.42 -6.51 -20.33
CA SER A 85 2.23 -7.09 -20.98
C SER A 85 1.45 -5.97 -21.66
N ASN A 86 1.17 -6.13 -22.96
CA ASN A 86 0.29 -5.28 -23.79
C ASN A 86 0.32 -3.77 -23.43
N GLY A 87 1.50 -3.19 -23.28
CA GLY A 87 1.64 -1.76 -23.02
C GLY A 87 1.80 -1.30 -21.59
N CYS A 88 1.82 -2.22 -20.64
CA CYS A 88 2.25 -1.94 -19.29
C CYS A 88 3.53 -2.70 -18.95
N THR A 89 4.49 -1.98 -18.37
CA THR A 89 5.73 -2.54 -17.86
C THR A 89 5.78 -2.35 -16.34
N MET A 90 6.02 -3.44 -15.64
CA MET A 90 6.36 -3.44 -14.22
C MET A 90 7.86 -3.63 -14.06
N THR A 91 8.50 -2.74 -13.29
CA THR A 91 9.91 -2.85 -12.93
C THR A 91 10.05 -2.79 -11.42
N VAL A 92 10.88 -3.66 -10.86
CA VAL A 92 11.28 -3.62 -9.46
C VAL A 92 12.79 -3.46 -9.36
N THR A 93 13.25 -2.63 -8.41
CA THR A 93 14.66 -2.32 -8.21
C THR A 93 14.99 -2.31 -6.73
N ALA A 94 15.99 -3.10 -6.33
CA ALA A 94 16.58 -3.04 -5.00
C ALA A 94 17.26 -1.68 -4.81
N VAL A 95 16.94 -1.00 -3.72
CA VAL A 95 17.49 0.32 -3.36
C VAL A 95 18.05 0.28 -1.94
N ASP A 96 18.65 1.40 -1.50
CA ASP A 96 19.22 1.53 -0.15
C ASP A 96 20.32 0.50 0.18
N GLY A 97 21.11 0.13 -0.82
CA GLY A 97 22.17 -0.87 -0.69
C GLY A 97 21.71 -2.32 -0.83
N GLY A 98 20.44 -2.55 -1.18
CA GLY A 98 19.92 -3.89 -1.46
C GLY A 98 20.63 -4.58 -2.63
N THR A 99 20.94 -5.87 -2.47
CA THR A 99 21.77 -6.63 -3.44
C THR A 99 21.00 -7.60 -4.32
N ALA A 100 19.81 -8.03 -3.88
CA ALA A 100 18.94 -8.98 -4.57
C ALA A 100 17.48 -8.67 -4.25
N ILE A 101 16.54 -9.13 -5.07
CA ILE A 101 15.11 -8.95 -4.83
C ILE A 101 14.59 -10.16 -4.04
N ASP A 102 13.92 -9.89 -2.91
CA ASP A 102 13.20 -10.91 -2.13
C ASP A 102 11.97 -10.26 -1.50
N ILE A 103 10.84 -10.37 -2.19
CA ILE A 103 9.57 -9.79 -1.77
C ILE A 103 8.43 -10.79 -1.92
N SER A 104 7.52 -10.83 -0.95
CA SER A 104 6.30 -11.63 -1.07
C SER A 104 5.31 -10.97 -2.03
N LYS A 105 4.54 -11.80 -2.75
CA LYS A 105 3.44 -11.36 -3.63
C LYS A 105 2.49 -10.40 -2.91
N GLY A 106 2.09 -10.74 -1.69
CA GLY A 106 1.17 -9.91 -0.90
C GLY A 106 1.70 -8.51 -0.62
N ARG A 107 3.00 -8.37 -0.30
CA ARG A 107 3.63 -7.04 -0.10
C ARG A 107 3.69 -6.26 -1.42
N LEU A 108 4.07 -6.93 -2.50
CA LEU A 108 4.16 -6.32 -3.82
C LEU A 108 2.78 -5.80 -4.30
N GLU A 109 1.73 -6.61 -4.18
CA GLU A 109 0.36 -6.24 -4.55
C GLU A 109 -0.22 -5.14 -3.65
N GLN A 110 0.14 -5.09 -2.37
CA GLN A 110 -0.27 -4.02 -1.48
C GLN A 110 0.37 -2.67 -1.84
N ALA A 111 1.65 -2.67 -2.23
CA ALA A 111 2.32 -1.46 -2.71
C ALA A 111 1.69 -0.96 -4.03
N GLN A 112 1.41 -1.88 -4.97
CA GLN A 112 0.64 -1.54 -6.17
C GLN A 112 -0.74 -0.99 -5.83
N LYS A 113 -1.46 -1.61 -4.90
CA LYS A 113 -2.78 -1.14 -4.48
C LYS A 113 -2.71 0.27 -3.89
N ALA A 114 -1.72 0.56 -3.06
CA ALA A 114 -1.51 1.91 -2.53
C ALA A 114 -1.21 2.93 -3.65
N ALA A 115 -0.45 2.53 -4.66
CA ALA A 115 -0.19 3.37 -5.82
C ALA A 115 -1.44 3.60 -6.68
N ILE A 116 -2.26 2.58 -6.92
CA ILE A 116 -3.53 2.71 -7.66
C ILE A 116 -4.55 3.53 -6.89
N ASP A 117 -4.63 3.37 -5.56
CA ASP A 117 -5.52 4.15 -4.70
C ASP A 117 -5.20 5.67 -4.80
N MET A 118 -3.94 6.04 -5.09
CA MET A 118 -3.48 7.43 -5.22
C MET A 118 -3.44 7.95 -6.67
N CYS A 119 -2.90 7.17 -7.59
CA CYS A 119 -2.60 7.57 -8.97
C CYS A 119 -3.60 7.02 -10.00
N GLY A 120 -4.55 6.18 -9.58
CA GLY A 120 -5.49 5.51 -10.49
C GLY A 120 -4.77 4.65 -11.53
N GLN A 121 -5.16 4.81 -12.80
CA GLN A 121 -4.63 4.06 -13.94
C GLN A 121 -3.39 4.71 -14.59
N GLN A 122 -2.76 5.68 -13.92
CA GLN A 122 -1.58 6.35 -14.46
C GLN A 122 -0.31 5.49 -14.29
N ALA A 123 0.77 5.88 -14.96
CA ALA A 123 2.11 5.42 -14.58
C ALA A 123 2.46 5.95 -13.18
N TRP A 124 3.24 5.18 -12.41
CA TRP A 124 3.61 5.56 -11.06
C TRP A 124 4.90 4.89 -10.59
N THR A 125 5.52 5.47 -9.56
CA THR A 125 6.62 4.86 -8.80
C THR A 125 6.32 4.91 -7.31
N VAL A 126 6.67 3.85 -6.58
CA VAL A 126 6.52 3.76 -5.12
C VAL A 126 7.72 3.00 -4.54
N THR A 127 8.09 3.24 -3.28
CA THR A 127 9.12 2.44 -2.61
C THR A 127 8.53 1.78 -1.36
N ALA A 128 8.60 0.45 -1.33
CA ALA A 128 8.16 -0.35 -0.20
C ALA A 128 9.33 -0.66 0.74
N THR A 129 9.07 -0.64 2.04
CA THR A 129 10.01 -1.09 3.08
C THR A 129 10.31 -2.58 2.90
N GLY A 130 11.60 -2.91 2.86
CA GLY A 130 12.08 -4.26 2.56
C GLY A 130 11.85 -4.65 1.10
N GLY A 131 11.76 -5.95 0.83
CA GLY A 131 11.56 -6.46 -0.53
C GLY A 131 12.85 -6.64 -1.34
N SER A 132 13.99 -6.31 -0.74
CA SER A 132 15.31 -6.66 -1.24
C SER A 132 16.17 -7.23 -0.10
N THR A 133 17.21 -7.98 -0.45
CA THR A 133 18.22 -8.42 0.50
C THR A 133 19.06 -7.22 0.95
N GLY A 134 18.83 -6.75 2.18
CA GLY A 134 19.60 -5.67 2.79
C GLY A 134 19.11 -4.24 2.49
N GLY A 135 17.93 -4.07 1.88
CA GLY A 135 17.39 -2.74 1.57
C GLY A 135 15.91 -2.73 1.22
N ASN A 136 15.45 -1.62 0.64
CA ASN A 136 14.07 -1.43 0.20
C ASN A 136 13.87 -1.79 -1.28
N LEU A 137 12.62 -1.79 -1.74
CA LEU A 137 12.28 -2.09 -3.13
C LEU A 137 11.50 -0.95 -3.76
N LYS A 138 12.10 -0.32 -4.78
CA LYS A 138 11.39 0.58 -5.68
C LYS A 138 10.56 -0.25 -6.66
N ILE A 139 9.30 0.11 -6.83
CA ILE A 139 8.36 -0.51 -7.75
C ILE A 139 7.86 0.56 -8.71
N GLU A 140 7.86 0.26 -9.99
CA GLU A 140 7.54 1.20 -11.06
C GLU A 140 6.58 0.55 -12.06
N GLN A 141 5.49 1.26 -12.34
CA GLN A 141 4.55 0.96 -13.41
C GLN A 141 4.69 2.03 -14.49
N SER A 142 4.99 1.62 -15.71
CA SER A 142 5.20 2.53 -16.84
C SER A 142 4.52 2.02 -18.10
N ALA A 143 4.34 2.91 -19.08
CA ALA A 143 3.95 2.48 -20.42
C ALA A 143 5.11 1.70 -21.05
N ASP A 144 4.81 0.55 -21.66
CA ASP A 144 5.83 -0.17 -22.43
C ASP A 144 6.23 0.69 -23.62
N ALA A 145 7.54 0.89 -23.82
CA ALA A 145 8.08 1.60 -24.97
C ALA A 145 7.66 0.94 -26.31
N GLY A 146 7.24 -0.33 -26.28
CA GLY A 146 6.69 -1.06 -27.43
C GLY A 146 5.21 -0.82 -27.74
N SER A 147 4.43 -0.16 -26.86
CA SER A 147 2.97 -0.08 -27.00
C SER A 147 2.43 1.27 -27.46
N ASN A 148 3.29 2.13 -27.99
CA ASN A 148 2.86 3.35 -28.68
C ASN A 148 2.85 3.23 -30.21
N THR A 149 2.94 2.01 -30.76
CA THR A 149 2.92 1.79 -32.21
C THR A 149 1.79 0.84 -32.57
N THR A 150 0.58 1.37 -32.79
CA THR A 150 -0.50 0.86 -33.68
C THR A 150 -1.93 1.14 -33.18
N VAL A 151 -2.29 2.41 -32.97
CA VAL A 151 -3.70 2.82 -33.13
C VAL A 151 -3.80 4.13 -33.93
N ALA A 152 -3.03 4.22 -35.03
CA ALA A 152 -3.13 5.34 -35.97
C ALA A 152 -3.19 4.90 -37.45
N ALA A 153 -3.37 3.61 -37.74
CA ALA A 153 -3.41 3.11 -39.11
C ALA A 153 -4.43 1.97 -39.28
N ALA A 154 -5.71 2.25 -39.05
CA ALA A 154 -6.80 1.37 -39.53
C ALA A 154 -8.11 2.17 -39.71
N VAL A 155 -8.05 3.35 -40.34
CA VAL A 155 -9.27 4.04 -40.83
C VAL A 155 -9.01 4.66 -42.20
N SER A 156 -8.54 3.86 -43.16
CA SER A 156 -8.62 4.24 -44.58
C SER A 156 -8.67 2.96 -45.44
N GLY A 157 -9.86 2.39 -45.60
CA GLY A 157 -9.97 1.18 -46.41
C GLY A 157 -11.35 0.55 -46.53
N CYS A 158 -12.44 1.30 -46.32
CA CYS A 158 -13.75 0.90 -46.83
C CYS A 158 -14.23 2.00 -47.77
N SER A 159 -14.09 1.78 -49.07
CA SER A 159 -14.80 2.54 -50.09
C SER A 159 -15.04 1.64 -51.29
N SER A 160 -16.33 1.29 -51.44
CA SER A 160 -17.07 0.86 -52.63
C SER A 160 -16.73 -0.45 -53.29
#